data_AF-A0A3M9N293-F1
#
_entry.id   AF-A0A3M9N293-F1
#
_cell.length_a   1.000
_cell.length_b   1.000
_cell.length_c   1.000
_cell.angle_alpha   90.00
_cell.angle_beta   90.00
_cell.angle_gamma   90.00
#
_symmetry.space_group_name_H-M   'P 1'
#
loop_
_entity.id
_entity.type
_entity.pdbx_description
1 polymer ?
#
loop_
_entity_poly.entity_id
_entity_poly.type
_entity_poly.pdbx_seq_one_letter_code
_entity_poly.pdbx_strand_id
1 'polypeptide(L)'
;MKNLRLALFGFALLGSACSPSPQQKVDTLQQEVLALHDSAMAKMGALYAGRKDLAYLKDSVLVQDTLAQRSLTTGIDHLARADEGMMQWMRAYRNPDDQAPEEALRYLEEEKVKIEKVRQEIAQSLRAADSLKAHYRNTSK
;
A
#
# COMPACT_ATOMS: atom_id res chain seq x y z
N MET A 1 -52.01 -51.44 28.81
CA MET A 1 -51.75 -50.21 29.59
C MET A 1 -50.79 -49.33 28.82
N LYS A 2 -51.22 -48.10 28.50
CA LYS A 2 -50.43 -46.88 28.26
C LYS A 2 -49.37 -46.95 27.15
N ASN A 3 -49.68 -46.54 25.91
CA ASN A 3 -49.61 -45.17 25.37
C ASN A 3 -48.18 -44.59 25.39
N LEU A 4 -47.72 -44.04 24.25
CA LEU A 4 -47.50 -42.58 24.05
C LEU A 4 -46.18 -42.18 23.32
N ARG A 5 -46.35 -41.81 22.03
CA ARG A 5 -45.80 -40.65 21.28
C ARG A 5 -44.28 -40.43 21.11
N LEU A 6 -43.87 -40.53 19.83
CA LEU A 6 -43.16 -39.55 18.99
C LEU A 6 -42.46 -38.36 19.69
N ALA A 7 -41.14 -38.21 19.47
CA ALA A 7 -40.50 -36.89 19.42
C ALA A 7 -39.22 -36.93 18.57
N LEU A 8 -39.36 -36.43 17.34
CA LEU A 8 -38.27 -36.01 16.45
C LEU A 8 -37.58 -34.81 17.13
N PHE A 9 -36.40 -34.98 17.71
CA PHE A 9 -35.63 -33.85 18.24
C PHE A 9 -34.90 -33.17 17.08
N GLY A 10 -35.59 -32.24 16.44
CA GLY A 10 -34.99 -31.28 15.53
C GLY A 10 -34.02 -30.41 16.29
N PHE A 11 -32.72 -30.65 16.11
CA PHE A 11 -31.68 -29.73 16.54
C PHE A 11 -31.68 -28.53 15.58
N ALA A 12 -32.55 -27.55 15.89
CA ALA A 12 -32.54 -26.25 15.24
C ALA A 12 -31.26 -25.52 15.67
N LEU A 13 -30.20 -25.68 14.86
CA LEU A 13 -29.07 -24.77 14.82
C LEU A 13 -29.57 -23.40 14.33
N LEU A 14 -30.07 -22.60 15.25
CA LEU A 14 -30.25 -21.16 15.05
C LEU A 14 -28.85 -20.54 15.01
N GLY A 15 -28.23 -20.56 13.83
CA GLY A 15 -27.06 -19.74 13.53
C GLY A 15 -27.46 -18.27 13.58
N SER A 16 -27.16 -17.60 14.70
CA SER A 16 -27.26 -16.15 14.79
C SER A 16 -26.22 -15.53 13.85
N ALA A 17 -26.66 -15.20 12.63
CA ALA A 17 -25.91 -14.32 11.74
C ALA A 17 -25.90 -12.91 12.37
N CYS A 18 -24.91 -12.66 13.22
CA CYS A 18 -24.71 -11.36 13.82
C CYS A 18 -24.03 -10.46 12.79
N SER A 19 -24.78 -9.54 12.19
CA SER A 19 -24.21 -8.50 11.31
C SER A 19 -23.25 -7.62 12.12
N PRO A 20 -22.06 -7.27 11.57
CA PRO A 20 -21.11 -6.42 12.27
C PRO A 20 -21.71 -5.04 12.56
N SER A 21 -21.48 -4.54 13.77
CA SER A 21 -21.87 -3.20 14.19
C SER A 21 -21.19 -2.14 13.32
N PRO A 22 -21.74 -0.92 13.21
CA PRO A 22 -21.09 0.17 12.48
C PRO A 22 -19.65 0.41 12.94
N GLN A 23 -19.38 0.33 14.24
CA GLN A 23 -18.03 0.49 14.77
C GLN A 23 -17.09 -0.62 14.31
N GLN A 24 -17.53 -1.88 14.33
CA GLN A 24 -16.71 -3.00 13.85
C GLN A 24 -16.34 -2.85 12.37
N LYS A 25 -17.20 -2.23 11.55
CA LYS A 25 -16.89 -1.92 10.15
C LYS A 25 -15.81 -0.84 10.03
N VAL A 26 -15.88 0.21 10.86
CA VAL A 26 -14.84 1.26 10.94
C VAL A 26 -13.50 0.63 11.28
N ASP A 27 -13.44 -0.16 12.35
CA ASP A 27 -12.21 -0.80 12.82
C ASP A 27 -11.60 -1.71 11.75
N THR A 28 -12.44 -2.49 11.06
CA THR A 28 -12.01 -3.37 9.96
C THR A 28 -11.42 -2.57 8.81
N LEU A 29 -12.11 -1.52 8.36
CA LEU A 29 -11.64 -0.70 7.24
C LEU A 29 -10.37 0.08 7.61
N GLN A 30 -10.26 0.55 8.84
CA GLN A 30 -9.05 1.20 9.33
C GLN A 30 -7.86 0.24 9.33
N GLN A 31 -8.04 -1.01 9.76
CA GLN A 31 -7.00 -2.03 9.69
C GLN A 31 -6.55 -2.28 8.24
N GLU A 32 -7.48 -2.31 7.28
CA GLU A 32 -7.13 -2.45 5.86
C GLU A 32 -6.30 -1.25 5.35
N VAL A 33 -6.68 -0.02 5.69
CA VAL A 33 -5.93 1.20 5.35
C VAL A 33 -4.51 1.14 5.92
N LEU A 34 -4.38 0.78 7.21
CA LEU A 34 -3.09 0.72 7.88
C LEU A 34 -2.22 -0.45 7.37
N ALA A 35 -2.81 -1.57 6.97
CA ALA A 35 -2.07 -2.67 6.34
C ALA A 35 -1.47 -2.25 4.99
N LEU A 36 -2.18 -1.42 4.20
CA LEU A 36 -1.63 -0.84 2.97
C LEU A 36 -0.48 0.13 3.25
N HIS A 37 -0.63 0.97 4.29
CA HIS A 37 0.44 1.82 4.80
C HIS A 37 1.68 1.01 5.17
N ASP A 38 1.53 -0.05 5.97
CA ASP A 38 2.66 -0.86 6.44
C ASP A 38 3.36 -1.56 5.27
N SER A 39 2.58 -2.08 4.31
CA SER A 39 3.13 -2.65 3.08
C SER A 39 3.91 -1.64 2.24
N ALA A 40 3.46 -0.39 2.19
CA ALA A 40 4.17 0.69 1.49
C ALA A 40 5.45 1.09 2.26
N MET A 41 5.36 1.24 3.59
CA MET A 41 6.47 1.57 4.46
C MET A 41 7.61 0.54 4.41
N ALA A 42 7.28 -0.74 4.30
CA ALA A 42 8.26 -1.82 4.14
C ALA A 42 9.16 -1.66 2.89
N LYS A 43 8.79 -0.81 1.93
CA LYS A 43 9.53 -0.56 0.69
C LYS A 43 10.34 0.74 0.69
N MET A 44 10.22 1.58 1.72
CA MET A 44 10.93 2.87 1.79
C MET A 44 12.45 2.71 1.77
N GLY A 45 12.99 1.69 2.44
CA GLY A 45 14.41 1.37 2.37
C GLY A 45 14.89 1.02 0.96
N ALA A 46 14.04 0.35 0.16
CA ALA A 46 14.34 0.03 -1.22
C ALA A 46 14.32 1.28 -2.12
N LEU A 47 13.44 2.26 -1.86
CA LEU A 47 13.45 3.55 -2.58
C LEU A 47 14.77 4.29 -2.34
N TYR A 48 15.20 4.37 -1.08
CA TYR A 48 16.46 5.00 -0.72
C TYR A 48 17.66 4.31 -1.39
N ALA A 49 17.74 2.98 -1.30
CA ALA A 49 18.79 2.20 -1.94
C ALA A 49 18.79 2.38 -3.47
N GLY A 50 17.61 2.32 -4.11
CA GLY A 50 17.46 2.53 -5.54
C GLY A 50 17.95 3.91 -5.99
N ARG A 51 17.69 4.97 -5.20
CA ARG A 51 18.20 6.32 -5.51
C ARG A 51 19.72 6.36 -5.50
N LYS A 52 20.36 5.73 -4.50
CA LYS A 52 21.82 5.66 -4.41
C LYS A 52 22.42 4.89 -5.58
N ASP A 53 21.83 3.76 -5.94
CA ASP A 53 22.30 2.95 -7.08
C ASP A 53 22.20 3.72 -8.40
N LEU A 54 21.08 4.41 -8.65
CA LEU A 54 20.92 5.20 -9.87
C LEU A 54 21.84 6.43 -9.89
N ALA A 55 22.09 7.06 -8.75
CA ALA A 55 23.05 8.16 -8.64
C ALA A 55 24.48 7.68 -8.96
N TYR A 56 24.89 6.54 -8.40
CA TYR A 56 26.19 5.94 -8.71
C TYR A 56 26.31 5.60 -10.21
N LEU A 57 25.28 4.99 -10.80
CA LEU A 57 25.28 4.70 -12.23
C LEU A 57 25.38 5.99 -13.06
N LYS A 58 24.65 7.03 -12.67
CA LYS A 58 24.67 8.33 -13.34
C LYS A 58 26.06 8.98 -13.28
N ASP A 59 26.79 8.81 -12.19
CA ASP A 59 28.16 9.32 -12.08
C ASP A 59 29.17 8.47 -12.88
N SER A 60 28.83 7.22 -13.18
CA SER A 60 29.68 6.29 -13.95
C SER A 60 29.50 6.37 -15.48
N VAL A 61 28.37 6.86 -15.97
CA VAL A 61 28.15 7.00 -17.44
C VAL A 61 28.97 8.17 -18.01
N LEU A 62 29.42 8.03 -19.25
CA LEU A 62 30.17 9.08 -19.94
C LEU A 62 29.37 10.40 -19.95
N VAL A 63 30.03 11.51 -19.63
CA VAL A 63 29.41 12.84 -19.54
C VAL A 63 28.68 13.24 -20.84
N GLN A 64 29.13 12.73 -21.99
CA GLN A 64 28.55 13.02 -23.30
C GLN A 64 27.28 12.19 -23.62
N ASP A 65 26.98 11.14 -22.84
CA ASP A 65 25.74 10.37 -23.00
C ASP A 65 24.58 11.09 -22.31
N THR A 66 24.07 12.12 -22.99
CA THR A 66 22.98 12.97 -22.49
C THR A 66 21.67 12.21 -22.31
N LEU A 67 21.45 11.10 -23.05
CA LEU A 67 20.25 10.28 -22.89
C LEU A 67 20.32 9.44 -21.62
N ALA A 68 21.46 8.81 -21.34
CA ALA A 68 21.67 8.08 -20.10
C ALA A 68 21.60 8.98 -18.86
N GLN A 69 22.22 10.16 -18.91
CA GLN A 69 22.14 11.14 -17.82
C GLN A 69 20.69 11.55 -17.53
N ARG A 70 19.89 11.81 -18.57
CA ARG A 70 18.47 12.17 -18.41
C ARG A 70 17.62 11.03 -17.86
N SER A 71 17.75 9.82 -18.40
CA SER A 71 16.94 8.67 -17.97
C SER A 71 17.21 8.31 -16.51
N LEU A 72 18.48 8.34 -16.07
CA LEU A 72 18.87 8.07 -14.69
C LEU A 72 18.39 9.17 -13.74
N THR A 73 18.49 10.44 -14.15
CA THR A 73 17.94 11.57 -13.37
C THR A 73 16.44 11.43 -13.18
N THR A 74 15.70 11.12 -14.25
CA THR A 74 14.26 10.86 -14.16
C THR A 74 13.95 9.69 -13.23
N GLY A 75 14.72 8.60 -13.28
CA GLY A 75 14.56 7.47 -12.37
C GLY A 75 14.76 7.85 -10.89
N ILE A 76 15.78 8.67 -10.59
CA ILE A 76 16.04 9.20 -9.24
C ILE A 76 14.84 10.04 -8.76
N ASP A 77 14.35 10.95 -9.61
CA ASP A 77 13.22 11.82 -9.28
C ASP A 77 11.93 11.04 -9.03
N HIS A 78 11.70 9.94 -9.77
CA HIS A 78 10.53 9.08 -9.58
C HIS A 78 10.57 8.38 -8.22
N LEU A 79 11.72 7.86 -7.82
CA LEU A 79 11.89 7.24 -6.50
C LEU A 79 11.73 8.29 -5.38
N ALA A 80 12.28 9.49 -5.56
CA ALA A 80 12.16 10.59 -4.58
C ALA A 80 10.71 11.07 -4.43
N ARG A 81 9.96 11.17 -5.53
CA ARG A 81 8.54 11.53 -5.49
C ARG A 81 7.68 10.46 -4.82
N ALA A 82 7.97 9.18 -5.05
CA ALA A 82 7.27 8.09 -4.37
C ALA A 82 7.50 8.09 -2.85
N ASP A 83 8.74 8.36 -2.42
CA ASP A 83 9.11 8.52 -1.02
C ASP A 83 8.32 9.67 -0.37
N GLU A 84 8.36 10.85 -1.01
CA GLU A 84 7.64 12.04 -0.55
C GLU A 84 6.11 11.84 -0.53
N GLY A 85 5.54 11.11 -1.50
CA GLY A 85 4.12 10.76 -1.51
C GLY A 85 3.67 10.00 -0.27
N MET A 86 4.48 9.03 0.19
CA MET A 86 4.25 8.32 1.45
C MET A 86 4.33 9.26 2.66
N MET A 87 5.34 10.13 2.69
CA MET A 87 5.53 11.10 3.77
C MET A 87 4.38 12.13 3.84
N GLN A 88 3.83 12.53 2.69
CA GLN A 88 2.67 13.42 2.63
C GLN A 88 1.42 12.73 3.15
N TRP A 89 1.18 11.47 2.76
CA TRP A 89 0.05 10.71 3.26
C TRP A 89 0.11 10.57 4.79
N MET A 90 1.27 10.19 5.36
CA MET A 90 1.43 10.07 6.81
C MET A 90 1.19 11.39 7.56
N ARG A 91 1.59 12.53 6.98
CA ARG A 91 1.34 13.86 7.56
C ARG A 91 -0.12 14.28 7.47
N ALA A 92 -0.85 13.81 6.46
CA ALA A 92 -2.24 14.17 6.20
C ALA A 92 -3.24 13.25 6.93
N TYR A 93 -2.92 11.97 7.11
CA TYR A 93 -3.79 11.00 7.76
C TYR A 93 -4.16 11.43 9.19
N ARG A 94 -5.43 11.24 9.55
CA ARG A 94 -5.97 11.49 10.90
C ARG A 94 -6.75 10.27 11.33
N ASN A 95 -6.57 9.85 12.58
CA ASN A 95 -7.36 8.78 13.13
C ASN A 95 -8.83 9.26 13.33
N PRO A 96 -9.86 8.60 12.76
CA PRO A 96 -11.25 9.06 12.84
C PRO A 96 -11.98 8.61 14.13
N ASP A 97 -11.29 8.22 15.19
CA ASP A 97 -11.88 7.72 16.46
C ASP A 97 -12.94 8.66 17.08
N ASP A 98 -12.82 9.97 16.84
CA ASP A 98 -13.77 10.98 17.35
C ASP A 98 -14.96 11.24 16.41
N GLN A 99 -15.05 10.55 15.27
CA GLN A 99 -16.10 10.77 14.26
C GLN A 99 -17.28 9.80 14.39
N ALA A 100 -18.45 10.22 13.90
CA ALA A 100 -19.58 9.30 13.76
C ALA A 100 -19.23 8.16 12.79
N PRO A 101 -19.70 6.92 13.02
CA PRO A 101 -19.27 5.76 12.20
C PRO A 101 -19.45 5.92 10.70
N GLU A 102 -20.53 6.58 10.25
CA GLU A 102 -20.75 6.83 8.82
C GLU A 102 -19.73 7.81 8.21
N GLU A 103 -19.35 8.84 8.96
CA GLU A 103 -18.34 9.81 8.54
C GLU A 103 -16.94 9.17 8.52
N ALA A 104 -16.63 8.39 9.56
CA ALA A 104 -15.38 7.63 9.66
C ALA A 104 -15.24 6.64 8.49
N LEU A 105 -16.30 5.89 8.16
CA LEU A 105 -16.29 4.96 7.02
C LEU A 105 -16.01 5.69 5.69
N ARG A 106 -16.70 6.81 5.43
CA ARG A 106 -16.48 7.60 4.21
C ARG A 106 -15.05 8.12 4.12
N TYR A 107 -14.52 8.67 5.22
CA TYR A 107 -13.14 9.15 5.29
C TYR A 107 -12.13 8.01 5.03
N LEU A 108 -12.31 6.86 5.67
CA LEU A 108 -11.40 5.72 5.52
C LEU A 108 -11.43 5.12 4.11
N GLU A 109 -12.58 5.10 3.42
CA GLU A 109 -12.64 4.69 2.00
C GLU A 109 -11.81 5.63 1.11
N GLU A 110 -11.87 6.94 1.35
CA GLU A 110 -11.04 7.90 0.63
C GLU A 110 -9.54 7.69 0.93
N GLU A 111 -9.19 7.48 2.20
CA GLU A 111 -7.80 7.21 2.60
C GLU A 111 -7.29 5.89 2.02
N LYS A 112 -8.13 4.85 1.93
CA LYS A 112 -7.81 3.57 1.31
C LYS A 112 -7.41 3.74 -0.15
N VAL A 113 -8.15 4.54 -0.92
CA VAL A 113 -7.82 4.86 -2.32
C VAL A 113 -6.49 5.63 -2.40
N LYS A 114 -6.27 6.60 -1.52
CA LYS A 114 -5.03 7.40 -1.50
C LYS A 114 -3.80 6.53 -1.18
N ILE A 115 -3.86 5.71 -0.13
CA ILE A 115 -2.72 4.87 0.27
C ILE A 115 -2.46 3.74 -0.74
N GLU A 116 -3.50 3.19 -1.37
CA GLU A 116 -3.32 2.23 -2.47
C GLU A 116 -2.59 2.86 -3.65
N LYS A 117 -2.92 4.11 -4.01
CA LYS A 117 -2.20 4.85 -5.05
C LYS A 117 -0.73 5.06 -4.68
N VAL A 118 -0.43 5.49 -3.47
CA VAL A 118 0.95 5.65 -2.97
C VAL A 118 1.70 4.31 -3.06
N ARG A 119 1.10 3.21 -2.61
CA ARG A 119 1.68 1.86 -2.69
C ARG A 119 2.02 1.47 -4.13
N GLN A 120 1.12 1.77 -5.08
CA GLN A 120 1.34 1.50 -6.49
C GLN A 120 2.47 2.35 -7.08
N GLU A 121 2.54 3.63 -6.74
CA GLU A 121 3.61 4.55 -7.19
C GLU A 121 5.00 4.10 -6.68
N ILE A 122 5.08 3.64 -5.43
CA ILE A 122 6.30 3.03 -4.86
C ILE A 122 6.67 1.78 -5.66
N ALA A 123 5.72 0.87 -5.89
CA ALA A 123 6.00 -0.37 -6.62
C ALA A 123 6.45 -0.11 -8.07
N GLN A 124 5.83 0.86 -8.75
CA GLN A 124 6.16 1.25 -10.12
C GLN A 124 7.53 1.92 -10.21
N SER A 125 7.85 2.85 -9.31
CA SER A 125 9.14 3.55 -9.29
C SER A 125 10.30 2.58 -9.03
N LEU A 126 10.12 1.60 -8.13
CA LEU A 126 11.10 0.53 -7.90
C LEU A 126 11.33 -0.33 -9.15
N ARG A 127 10.27 -0.78 -9.83
CA ARG A 127 10.40 -1.57 -11.07
C ARG A 127 11.13 -0.78 -12.17
N ALA A 128 10.82 0.51 -12.31
CA ALA A 128 11.50 1.38 -13.27
C ALA A 128 12.98 1.52 -12.94
N ALA A 129 13.32 1.72 -11.67
CA ALA A 129 14.71 1.79 -11.21
C ALA A 129 15.47 0.47 -11.44
N ASP A 130 14.85 -0.68 -11.18
CA ASP A 130 15.44 -1.99 -11.46
C ASP A 130 15.72 -2.19 -12.95
N SER A 131 14.80 -1.75 -13.81
CA SER A 131 14.96 -1.79 -15.26
C SER A 131 16.12 -0.91 -15.74
N LEU A 132 16.25 0.30 -15.20
CA LEU A 132 17.37 1.20 -15.48
C LEU A 132 18.71 0.61 -15.02
N LYS A 133 18.76 0.05 -13.80
CA LYS A 133 19.96 -0.60 -13.27
C LYS A 133 20.40 -1.77 -14.16
N ALA A 134 19.46 -2.61 -14.60
CA ALA A 134 19.75 -3.74 -15.47
C ALA A 134 20.27 -3.27 -16.85
N HIS A 135 19.65 -2.25 -17.44
CA HIS A 135 20.07 -1.70 -18.71
C HIS A 135 21.52 -1.17 -18.66
N TYR A 136 21.84 -0.27 -17.73
CA TYR A 136 23.14 0.38 -17.71
C TYR A 136 24.28 -0.48 -17.14
N ARG A 137 24.00 -1.49 -16.30
CA ARG A 137 25.02 -2.48 -15.88
C ARG A 137 25.42 -3.44 -17.00
N ASN A 138 24.54 -3.70 -17.96
CA ASN A 138 24.83 -4.59 -19.07
C ASN A 138 25.56 -3.88 -20.23
N THR A 139 25.34 -2.58 -20.40
CA THR A 139 26.01 -1.77 -21.44
C THR A 139 27.41 -1.29 -21.05
N SER A 140 27.81 -1.45 -19.78
CA SER A 140 29.13 -1.07 -19.25
C SER A 140 30.16 -2.21 -19.26
N LYS A 141 29.79 -3.38 -19.79
CA LYS A 141 30.72 -4.48 -20.13
C LYS A 141 31.01 -4.44 -21.62
#